data_AF-A0A662U1V1-F1
#
_entry.id   AF-A0A662U1V1-F1
#
_cell.length_a   1.000
_cell.length_b   1.000
_cell.length_c   1.000
_cell.angle_alpha   90.00
_cell.angle_beta   90.00
_cell.angle_gamma   90.00
#
_symmetry.space_group_name_H-M   'P 1'
#
loop_
_entity.id
_entity.type
_entity.pdbx_description
1 polymer ?
#
loop_
_entity_poly.entity_id
_entity_poly.type
_entity_poly.pdbx_seq_one_letter_code
_entity_poly.pdbx_strand_id
1 'polypeptide(L)'
;MYWFSYTLVLLLIVTRGTGSLTIASYAPLILAFIAYSQLWMDLGNLAYVIPFCSIPALIMYHATGAIPPTGSYLQWLSMRGMLTPINLNMAAVSTFSWIAIFMATSLILLRKSRGVPIEEIRR
;
A
#
# COMPACT_ATOMS: atom_id res chain seq x y z
N MET A 1 -6.27 -1.67 2.16
CA MET A 1 -6.40 -2.02 0.73
C MET A 1 -7.65 -1.44 0.08
N TYR A 2 -8.81 -1.44 0.75
CA TYR A 2 -10.07 -0.90 0.21
C TYR A 2 -9.95 0.47 -0.49
N TRP A 3 -9.43 1.49 0.21
CA TRP A 3 -9.28 2.84 -0.35
C TRP A 3 -8.39 2.90 -1.59
N PHE A 4 -7.33 2.10 -1.63
CA PHE A 4 -6.44 2.03 -2.80
C PHE A 4 -7.13 1.36 -3.99
N SER A 5 -7.79 0.23 -3.78
CA SER A 5 -8.58 -0.43 -4.84
C SER A 5 -9.67 0.51 -5.36
N TYR A 6 -10.32 1.26 -4.48
CA TYR A 6 -11.32 2.26 -4.85
C TYR A 6 -10.73 3.40 -5.70
N THR A 7 -9.55 3.92 -5.32
CA THR A 7 -8.85 4.92 -6.15
C THR A 7 -8.49 4.39 -7.53
N LEU A 8 -8.05 3.13 -7.65
CA LEU A 8 -7.72 2.54 -8.93
C LEU A 8 -8.94 2.39 -9.84
N VAL A 9 -10.07 1.92 -9.29
CA VAL A 9 -11.32 1.81 -10.04
C VAL A 9 -11.78 3.17 -10.55
N LEU A 10 -11.80 4.18 -9.68
CA LEU A 10 -12.17 5.54 -10.08
C LEU A 10 -11.20 6.13 -11.11
N LEU A 11 -9.90 5.84 -10.98
CA LEU A 11 -8.89 6.28 -11.94
C LEU A 11 -9.18 5.70 -13.32
N LEU A 12 -9.47 4.40 -13.41
CA LEU A 12 -9.80 3.73 -14.67
C LEU A 12 -11.06 4.29 -15.33
N ILE A 13 -12.10 4.59 -14.53
CA ILE A 13 -13.34 5.23 -15.02
C ILE A 13 -13.02 6.60 -15.61
N VAL A 14 -12.20 7.41 -14.91
CA VAL A 14 -11.84 8.77 -15.34
C VAL A 14 -10.92 8.76 -16.56
N THR A 15 -10.01 7.80 -16.69
CA THR A 15 -9.08 7.70 -17.82
C THR A 15 -9.67 7.02 -19.05
N ARG A 16 -10.91 6.51 -18.96
CA ARG A 16 -11.59 5.78 -20.05
C ARG A 16 -10.79 4.57 -20.56
N GLY A 17 -9.90 4.04 -19.75
CA GLY A 17 -9.00 2.94 -20.10
C GLY A 17 -9.60 1.56 -19.80
N THR A 18 -10.81 1.25 -20.30
CA THR A 18 -11.51 -0.03 -20.04
C THR A 18 -10.71 -1.24 -20.53
N GLY A 19 -9.92 -1.09 -21.59
CA GLY A 19 -9.00 -2.14 -22.08
C GLY A 19 -7.86 -2.52 -21.11
N SER A 20 -7.56 -1.69 -20.11
CA SER A 20 -6.50 -1.93 -19.11
C SER A 20 -7.06 -2.37 -17.74
N LEU A 21 -8.38 -2.62 -17.63
CA LEU A 21 -9.04 -3.08 -16.40
C LEU A 21 -8.39 -4.34 -15.84
N THR A 22 -7.97 -5.27 -16.70
CA THR A 22 -7.32 -6.51 -16.30
C THR A 22 -5.95 -6.26 -15.66
N ILE A 23 -5.11 -5.40 -16.23
CA ILE A 23 -3.77 -5.10 -15.71
C ILE A 23 -3.83 -4.27 -14.43
N ALA A 24 -4.68 -3.24 -14.41
CA ALA A 24 -4.82 -2.37 -13.24
C ALA A 24 -5.40 -3.08 -12.01
N SER A 25 -6.20 -4.15 -12.22
CA SER A 25 -6.68 -5.01 -11.15
C SER A 25 -5.57 -5.79 -10.43
N TYR A 26 -4.41 -5.99 -11.07
CA TYR A 26 -3.24 -6.62 -10.43
C TYR A 26 -2.41 -5.66 -9.58
N ALA A 27 -2.60 -4.33 -9.68
CA ALA A 27 -1.80 -3.37 -8.93
C ALA A 27 -1.84 -3.54 -7.40
N PRO A 28 -3.00 -3.81 -6.75
CA PRO A 28 -3.05 -4.13 -5.32
C PRO A 28 -2.25 -5.38 -4.97
N LEU A 29 -2.28 -6.40 -5.84
CA LEU A 29 -1.56 -7.66 -5.66
C LEU A 29 -0.04 -7.44 -5.77
N ILE A 30 0.42 -6.66 -6.75
CA ILE A 30 1.83 -6.31 -6.93
C ILE A 30 2.35 -5.57 -5.68
N LEU A 31 1.59 -4.58 -5.19
CA LEU A 31 1.97 -3.86 -3.97
C LEU A 31 1.97 -4.77 -2.72
N ALA A 32 1.01 -5.69 -2.62
CA ALA A 32 1.01 -6.69 -1.55
C ALA A 32 2.29 -7.55 -1.60
N PHE A 33 2.72 -7.94 -2.81
CA PHE A 33 3.93 -8.71 -3.00
C PHE A 33 5.20 -7.93 -2.61
N ILE A 34 5.23 -6.62 -2.87
CA ILE A 34 6.32 -5.74 -2.43
C ILE A 34 6.37 -5.64 -0.89
N ALA A 35 5.22 -5.49 -0.22
CA ALA A 35 5.19 -5.53 1.24
C ALA A 35 5.61 -6.91 1.77
N TYR A 36 5.23 -7.98 1.06
CA TYR A 36 5.61 -9.35 1.41
C TYR A 36 7.11 -9.62 1.24
N SER A 37 7.79 -8.98 0.28
CA SER A 37 9.23 -9.16 0.08
C SER A 37 10.07 -8.77 1.30
N GLN A 38 9.54 -7.90 2.18
CA GLN A 38 10.14 -7.56 3.49
C GLN A 38 10.34 -8.76 4.40
N LEU A 39 9.70 -9.89 4.11
CA LEU A 39 9.93 -11.14 4.82
C LEU A 39 11.38 -11.64 4.62
N TRP A 40 11.97 -11.43 3.43
CA TRP A 40 13.33 -11.86 3.09
C TRP A 40 14.32 -10.70 2.96
N MET A 41 13.90 -9.61 2.32
CA MET A 41 14.77 -8.48 1.99
C MET A 41 14.58 -7.32 2.96
N ASP A 42 15.65 -6.58 3.23
CA ASP A 42 15.57 -5.31 3.94
C ASP A 42 15.36 -4.16 2.96
N LEU A 43 14.22 -3.48 3.08
CA LEU A 43 13.89 -2.29 2.27
C LEU A 43 14.51 -1.01 2.83
N GLY A 44 15.02 -1.04 4.08
CA GLY A 44 15.51 0.14 4.78
C GLY A 44 14.47 1.28 4.79
N ASN A 45 14.90 2.48 4.39
CA ASN A 45 14.02 3.66 4.38
C ASN A 45 12.90 3.59 3.33
N LEU A 46 12.98 2.71 2.33
CA LEU A 46 11.90 2.54 1.36
C LEU A 46 10.62 1.97 2.01
N ALA A 47 10.75 1.28 3.15
CA ALA A 47 9.61 0.76 3.90
C ALA A 47 8.64 1.86 4.38
N TYR A 48 9.13 3.10 4.54
CA TYR A 48 8.29 4.26 4.90
C TYR A 48 7.70 4.95 3.67
N VAL A 49 8.30 4.80 2.49
CA VAL A 49 7.86 5.49 1.28
C VAL A 49 6.82 4.67 0.53
N ILE A 50 7.05 3.36 0.39
CA ILE A 50 6.19 2.47 -0.38
C ILE A 50 4.88 2.22 0.40
N PRO A 51 3.70 2.32 -0.24
CA PRO A 51 2.44 2.06 0.42
C PRO A 51 2.37 0.62 0.94
N PHE A 52 1.73 0.45 2.09
CA PHE A 52 1.54 -0.83 2.80
C PHE A 52 2.79 -1.45 3.45
N CYS A 53 4.02 -1.07 3.08
CA CYS A 53 5.24 -1.65 3.65
C CYS A 53 5.46 -1.34 5.15
N SER A 54 4.87 -0.26 5.65
CA SER A 54 4.92 0.08 7.09
C SER A 54 3.87 -0.67 7.93
N ILE A 55 2.87 -1.29 7.31
CA ILE A 55 1.75 -1.95 8.03
C ILE A 55 2.22 -3.20 8.78
N PRO A 56 2.99 -4.14 8.19
CA PRO A 56 3.43 -5.35 8.89
C PRO A 56 4.20 -5.04 10.18
N ALA A 57 5.03 -3.99 10.16
CA ALA A 57 5.80 -3.56 11.32
C ALA A 57 4.90 -3.09 12.48
N LEU A 58 3.88 -2.28 12.17
CA LEU A 58 2.92 -1.80 13.17
C LEU A 58 2.07 -2.95 13.72
N ILE A 59 1.63 -3.88 12.87
CA ILE A 59 0.86 -5.05 13.29
C ILE A 59 1.71 -5.95 14.20
N MET A 60 2.96 -6.22 13.82
CA MET A 60 3.87 -7.05 14.61
C MET A 60 4.13 -6.43 15.99
N TYR A 61 4.39 -5.13 16.05
CA TYR A 61 4.55 -4.41 17.32
C TYR A 61 3.27 -4.47 18.16
N HIS A 62 2.11 -4.24 17.57
CA HIS A 62 0.82 -4.33 18.27
C HIS A 62 0.53 -5.75 18.79
N ALA A 63 0.87 -6.79 18.03
CA ALA A 63 0.58 -8.18 18.39
C ALA A 63 1.57 -8.78 19.39
N THR A 64 2.85 -8.39 19.32
CA THR A 64 3.93 -9.03 20.09
C THR A 64 4.63 -8.11 21.09
N GLY A 65 4.42 -6.79 20.98
CA GLY A 65 5.18 -5.78 21.73
C GLY A 65 6.63 -5.60 21.29
N ALA A 66 7.14 -6.44 20.37
CA ALA A 66 8.51 -6.37 19.88
C ALA A 66 8.62 -5.39 18.71
N ILE A 67 9.69 -4.58 18.70
CA ILE A 67 9.97 -3.65 17.60
C ILE A 67 10.66 -4.43 16.48
N PRO A 68 10.00 -4.60 15.32
CA PRO A 68 10.58 -5.35 14.23
C PRO A 68 11.55 -4.47 13.41
N PRO A 69 12.41 -5.07 12.58
CA PRO A 69 13.28 -4.34 11.65
C PRO A 69 12.51 -3.74 10.47
N THR A 70 13.20 -2.96 9.64
CA THR A 70 12.68 -2.40 8.36
C THR A 70 12.38 -3.45 7.29
N GLY A 71 12.92 -4.66 7.45
CA GLY A 71 12.66 -5.84 6.62
C GLY A 71 13.47 -7.05 7.10
N SER A 72 13.68 -8.03 6.23
CA SER A 72 14.30 -9.32 6.58
C SER A 72 13.70 -9.98 7.83
N TYR A 73 12.36 -9.98 7.93
CA TYR A 73 11.65 -10.50 9.10
C TYR A 73 11.99 -11.96 9.42
N LEU A 74 12.23 -12.82 8.42
CA LEU A 74 12.65 -14.21 8.67
C LEU A 74 14.01 -14.29 9.37
N GLN A 75 14.95 -13.44 8.97
CA GLN A 75 16.26 -13.41 9.61
C GLN A 75 16.11 -12.94 11.05
N TRP A 76 15.31 -11.89 11.31
CA TRP A 76 15.05 -11.41 12.66
C TRP A 76 14.37 -12.45 13.57
N LEU A 77 13.43 -13.23 13.03
CA LEU A 77 12.74 -14.29 13.77
C LEU A 77 13.64 -15.50 14.06
N SER A 78 14.53 -15.85 13.12
CA SER A 78 15.40 -17.04 13.21
C SER A 78 16.70 -16.78 13.96
N MET A 79 17.29 -15.61 13.75
CA MET A 79 18.50 -15.15 14.41
C MET A 79 18.17 -13.80 15.03
N ARG A 80 18.25 -13.70 16.37
CA ARG A 80 18.11 -12.42 17.09
C ARG A 80 19.31 -11.48 16.82
N GLY A 81 19.67 -11.31 15.55
CA GLY A 81 20.72 -10.41 15.10
C GLY A 81 20.29 -8.95 15.26
N MET A 82 21.28 -8.07 15.43
CA MET A 82 21.09 -6.63 15.47
C MET A 82 20.73 -6.11 14.08
N LEU A 83 19.48 -6.29 13.67
CA LEU A 83 18.90 -5.64 12.50
C LEU A 83 18.43 -4.24 12.91
N THR A 84 18.48 -3.30 11.97
CA THR A 84 18.09 -1.91 12.23
C THR A 84 16.60 -1.84 12.55
N PRO A 85 16.22 -1.41 13.78
CA PRO A 85 14.83 -1.37 14.18
C PRO A 85 14.09 -0.28 13.41
N ILE A 86 12.84 -0.56 13.03
CA ILE A 86 11.99 0.43 12.38
C ILE A 86 11.54 1.49 13.39
N ASN A 87 11.47 2.74 12.97
CA ASN A 87 10.89 3.81 13.77
C ASN A 87 9.35 3.76 13.65
N LEU A 88 8.69 3.31 14.72
CA LEU A 88 7.24 3.13 14.75
C LEU A 88 6.47 4.43 14.51
N ASN A 89 6.99 5.59 14.93
CA ASN A 89 6.34 6.87 14.69
C ASN A 89 6.37 7.21 13.20
N MET A 90 7.50 6.98 12.52
CA MET A 90 7.61 7.18 11.07
C MET A 90 6.74 6.18 10.30
N ALA A 91 6.66 4.93 10.75
CA ALA A 91 5.78 3.92 10.17
C ALA A 91 4.30 4.34 10.30
N ALA A 92 3.88 4.81 11.48
CA ALA A 92 2.53 5.32 11.70
C ALA A 92 2.23 6.52 10.79
N VAL A 93 3.11 7.53 10.77
CA VAL A 93 2.96 8.72 9.90
C VAL A 93 2.86 8.32 8.43
N SER A 94 3.69 7.40 7.96
CA SER A 94 3.62 6.88 6.59
C SER A 94 2.26 6.24 6.29
N THR A 95 1.79 5.34 7.15
CA THR A 95 0.50 4.66 6.94
C THR A 95 -0.67 5.64 6.92
N PHE A 96 -0.73 6.60 7.84
CA PHE A 96 -1.77 7.62 7.86
C PHE A 96 -1.68 8.55 6.65
N SER A 97 -0.47 8.92 6.22
CA SER A 97 -0.26 9.75 5.03
C SER A 97 -0.81 9.05 3.79
N TRP A 98 -0.51 7.77 3.59
CA TRP A 98 -1.05 7.00 2.46
C TRP A 98 -2.58 6.86 2.51
N ILE A 99 -3.16 6.66 3.69
CA ILE A 99 -4.63 6.65 3.85
C ILE A 99 -5.23 7.98 3.42
N ALA A 100 -4.66 9.10 3.89
CA ALA A 100 -5.10 10.44 3.53
C ALA A 100 -4.96 10.71 2.03
N ILE A 101 -3.84 10.31 1.42
CA ILE A 101 -3.60 10.43 -0.03
C ILE A 101 -4.65 9.64 -0.81
N PHE A 102 -4.91 8.38 -0.47
CA PHE A 102 -5.91 7.58 -1.18
C PHE A 102 -7.32 8.14 -0.99
N MET A 103 -7.66 8.60 0.21
CA MET A 103 -8.95 9.25 0.47
C MET A 103 -9.11 10.52 -0.37
N ALA A 104 -8.16 11.45 -0.32
CA ALA A 104 -8.20 12.69 -1.10
C ALA A 104 -8.27 12.41 -2.60
N THR A 105 -7.45 11.49 -3.10
CA THR A 105 -7.45 11.09 -4.50
C THR A 105 -8.79 10.50 -4.92
N SER A 106 -9.41 9.67 -4.08
CA SER A 106 -10.73 9.10 -4.36
C SER A 106 -11.81 10.19 -4.45
N LEU A 107 -11.78 11.20 -3.58
CA LEU A 107 -12.73 12.31 -3.61
C LEU A 107 -12.58 13.15 -4.88
N ILE A 108 -11.35 13.42 -5.32
CA ILE A 108 -11.07 14.15 -6.56
C ILE A 108 -11.57 13.37 -7.77
N LEU A 109 -11.25 12.07 -7.84
CA LEU A 109 -11.67 11.23 -8.95
C LEU A 109 -13.19 11.01 -8.98
N LEU A 110 -13.84 10.89 -7.82
CA LEU A 110 -15.29 10.77 -7.71
C LEU A 110 -16.02 12.02 -8.22
N ARG A 111 -15.48 13.21 -7.96
CA ARG A 111 -16.02 14.45 -8.54
C ARG A 111 -15.91 14.44 -10.06
N LYS A 112 -14.81 13.90 -10.60
CA LYS A 112 -14.54 13.83 -12.04
C LYS A 112 -15.34 12.73 -12.75
N SER A 113 -15.66 11.63 -12.08
CA SER A 113 -16.42 10.52 -12.66
C SER A 113 -17.90 10.82 -12.89
N ARG A 114 -18.51 11.74 -12.12
CA ARG A 114 -19.92 12.15 -12.28
C ARG A 114 -20.26 12.72 -13.66
N GLY A 115 -19.26 13.18 -14.42
CA GLY A 115 -19.44 13.69 -15.79
C GLY A 115 -19.27 12.64 -16.89
N VAL A 116 -19.01 11.37 -16.55
CA VAL A 116 -18.77 10.30 -17.54
C VAL A 116 -20.08 9.56 -17.82
N PRO A 117 -20.60 9.59 -19.07
CA PRO A 117 -21.83 8.88 -19.43
C PRO A 117 -21.65 7.36 -19.35
N ILE A 118 -22.65 6.67 -18.79
CA ILE A 118 -22.63 5.21 -18.49
C ILE A 118 -22.45 4.35 -19.75
N GLU A 119 -22.91 4.87 -20.90
CA GLU A 119 -22.80 4.22 -22.21
C GLU A 119 -21.35 4.01 -22.67
N GLU A 120 -20.42 4.86 -22.24
CA GLU A 120 -19.00 4.77 -22.58
C GLU A 120 -18.26 3.68 -21.76
N ILE A 121 -18.79 3.28 -20.60
CA ILE A 121 -18.17 2.28 -19.72
C ILE A 121 -18.44 0.85 -20.23
N ARG A 122 -19.47 0.67 -21.05
CA ARG A 122 -19.91 -0.65 -21.56
C ARG A 122 -19.20 -1.09 -22.85
N ARG A 123 -18.35 -0.24 -23.43
CA ARG A 123 -17.53 -0.55 -24.62
C ARG A 123 -16.13 -1.01 -24.24
#